data_AF-A0A7L9WPH8-F1
#
_entry.id   AF-A0A7L9WPH8-F1
#
_cell.length_a   1.000
_cell.length_b   1.000
_cell.length_c   1.000
_cell.angle_alpha   90.00
_cell.angle_beta   90.00
_cell.angle_gamma   90.00
#
_symmetry.space_group_name_H-M   'P 1'
#
loop_
_entity.id
_entity.type
_entity.pdbx_description
1 polymer ?
#
loop_
_entity_poly.entity_id
_entity_poly.type
_entity_poly.pdbx_seq_one_letter_code
_entity_poly.pdbx_strand_id
1 'polypeptide(L)'
;MQNPALGTQSKGRALNEAEKTFAAALERIYETGCHDFEQVVAQLNTRGDARPSGEAGAWTLEVFEAELRAINASHDAAHAEHGIGA
;
A
#
# COMPACT_ATOMS: atom_id res chain seq x y z
N MET A 1 -9.44 10.61 18.95
CA MET A 1 -8.52 11.65 18.44
C MET A 1 -7.98 11.16 17.10
N GLN A 2 -8.53 11.66 15.98
CA GLN A 2 -7.94 11.41 14.67
C GLN A 2 -6.65 12.22 14.58
N ASN A 3 -5.52 11.56 14.35
CA ASN A 3 -4.22 12.20 14.23
C ASN A 3 -4.20 13.02 12.93
N PRO A 4 -4.10 14.37 12.96
CA PRO A 4 -4.24 15.22 11.77
C PRO A 4 -3.14 14.99 10.70
N ALA A 5 -2.06 14.27 11.06
CA ALA A 5 -1.05 13.80 10.12
C ALA A 5 -1.58 12.74 9.13
N LEU A 6 -2.60 11.96 9.51
CA LEU A 6 -3.16 10.89 8.67
C LEU A 6 -4.08 11.44 7.57
N GLY A 7 -4.66 12.63 7.75
CA GLY A 7 -5.53 13.28 6.75
C GLY A 7 -4.78 13.87 5.56
N THR A 8 -3.44 13.88 5.61
CA THR A 8 -2.57 14.44 4.57
C THR A 8 -1.82 13.35 3.79
N GLN A 9 -1.86 12.09 4.22
CA GLN A 9 -1.23 10.96 3.48
C GLN A 9 -1.87 10.69 2.12
N SER A 10 -3.03 11.29 1.82
CA SER A 10 -3.73 11.19 0.53
C SER A 10 -3.34 12.27 -0.50
N LYS A 11 -2.19 12.96 -0.36
CA LYS A 11 -1.92 14.21 -1.13
C LYS A 11 -0.93 14.14 -2.30
N GLY A 12 -0.39 13.00 -2.69
CA GLY A 12 0.48 12.93 -3.87
C GLY A 12 -0.32 12.77 -5.17
N ARG A 13 -1.07 11.67 -5.28
CA ARG A 13 -1.80 11.22 -6.47
C ARG A 13 -3.05 10.47 -6.01
N ALA A 14 -4.12 10.50 -6.80
CA ALA A 14 -5.23 9.59 -6.57
C ALA A 14 -4.76 8.14 -6.70
N LEU A 15 -5.04 7.31 -5.68
CA LEU A 15 -4.82 5.86 -5.76
C LEU A 15 -5.54 5.31 -7.00
N ASN A 16 -4.86 4.49 -7.76
CA ASN A 16 -5.45 3.74 -8.86
C ASN A 16 -6.31 2.58 -8.32
N GLU A 17 -7.12 1.96 -9.17
CA GLU A 17 -8.03 0.89 -8.73
C GLU A 17 -7.32 -0.34 -8.15
N ALA A 18 -6.11 -0.64 -8.62
CA ALA A 18 -5.30 -1.74 -8.09
C ALA A 18 -4.75 -1.41 -6.70
N GLU A 19 -4.24 -0.18 -6.50
CA GLU A 19 -3.78 0.31 -5.21
C GLU A 19 -4.93 0.39 -4.19
N LYS A 20 -6.14 0.80 -4.61
CA LYS A 20 -7.34 0.79 -3.75
C LYS A 20 -7.74 -0.62 -3.35
N THR A 21 -7.71 -1.56 -4.30
CA THR A 21 -8.04 -2.97 -4.04
C THR A 21 -7.03 -3.56 -3.05
N PHE A 22 -5.75 -3.28 -3.24
CA PHE A 22 -4.69 -3.68 -2.33
C PHE A 22 -4.86 -3.07 -0.94
N ALA A 23 -5.11 -1.76 -0.85
CA ALA A 23 -5.38 -1.11 0.43
C ALA A 23 -6.57 -1.74 1.17
N ALA A 24 -7.67 -1.99 0.48
CA ALA A 24 -8.85 -2.66 1.05
C ALA A 24 -8.57 -4.11 1.48
N ALA A 25 -7.65 -4.82 0.80
CA ALA A 25 -7.21 -6.15 1.23
C ALA A 25 -6.40 -6.06 2.53
N LEU A 26 -5.48 -5.10 2.64
CA LEU A 26 -4.69 -4.85 3.84
C LEU A 26 -5.56 -4.44 5.03
N GLU A 27 -6.51 -3.52 4.83
CA GLU A 27 -7.45 -3.11 5.87
C GLU A 27 -8.18 -4.33 6.45
N ARG A 28 -8.72 -5.19 5.60
CA ARG A 28 -9.39 -6.43 6.04
C ARG A 28 -8.50 -7.40 6.78
N ILE A 29 -7.20 -7.44 6.47
CA ILE A 29 -6.23 -8.29 7.17
C ILE A 29 -5.91 -7.68 8.52
N TYR A 30 -5.64 -6.38 8.60
CA TYR A 30 -5.35 -5.68 9.85
C TYR A 30 -6.56 -5.62 10.80
N GLU A 31 -7.79 -5.61 10.29
CA GLU A 31 -9.02 -5.72 11.09
C GLU A 31 -9.08 -7.01 11.93
N THR A 32 -8.35 -8.06 11.53
CA THR A 32 -8.24 -9.30 12.31
C THR A 32 -7.29 -9.19 13.52
N GLY A 33 -6.59 -8.06 13.67
CA GLY A 33 -5.54 -7.86 14.67
C GLY A 33 -4.17 -8.43 14.25
N CYS A 34 -4.04 -8.88 13.00
CA CYS A 34 -2.80 -9.40 12.44
C CYS A 34 -1.89 -8.26 11.98
N HIS A 35 -0.82 -8.00 12.72
CA HIS A 35 0.19 -6.97 12.38
C HIS A 35 1.52 -7.53 11.88
N ASP A 36 1.62 -8.86 11.75
CA ASP A 36 2.81 -9.54 11.30
C ASP A 36 2.85 -9.60 9.76
N PHE A 37 3.93 -9.10 9.15
CA PHE A 37 4.03 -9.02 7.70
C PHE A 37 4.08 -10.38 7.01
N GLU A 38 4.66 -11.41 7.63
CA GLU A 38 4.68 -12.76 7.08
C GLU A 38 3.26 -13.33 7.02
N GLN A 39 2.46 -13.09 8.07
CA GLN A 39 1.05 -13.48 8.08
C GLN A 39 0.20 -12.67 7.09
N VAL A 40 0.46 -11.38 6.93
CA VAL A 40 -0.21 -10.55 5.90
C VAL A 40 0.04 -11.13 4.52
N VAL A 41 1.30 -11.43 4.20
CA VAL A 41 1.71 -12.06 2.94
C VAL A 41 1.06 -13.43 2.74
N ALA A 42 1.00 -14.25 3.78
CA ALA A 42 0.31 -15.54 3.74
C ALA A 42 -1.20 -15.39 3.45
N GLN A 43 -1.85 -14.39 4.06
CA GLN A 43 -3.26 -14.10 3.81
C GLN A 43 -3.51 -13.57 2.39
N LEU A 44 -2.65 -12.68 1.89
CA LEU A 44 -2.73 -12.19 0.51
C LEU A 44 -2.61 -13.33 -0.51
N ASN A 45 -1.67 -14.25 -0.30
CA ASN A 45 -1.57 -15.48 -1.11
C ASN A 45 -2.81 -16.36 -1.00
N THR A 46 -3.30 -16.57 0.23
CA THR A 46 -4.47 -17.43 0.48
C THR A 46 -5.72 -16.89 -0.19
N ARG A 47 -5.87 -15.57 -0.25
CA ARG A 47 -6.99 -14.86 -0.89
C ARG A 47 -6.80 -14.72 -2.40
N GLY A 48 -5.59 -14.90 -2.91
CA GLY A 48 -5.26 -14.70 -4.32
C GLY A 48 -5.31 -13.24 -4.74
N ASP A 49 -5.03 -12.31 -3.82
CA ASP A 49 -5.04 -10.88 -4.08
C ASP A 49 -3.97 -10.50 -5.12
N ALA A 50 -4.33 -9.66 -6.09
CA ALA A 50 -3.41 -9.22 -7.13
C ALA A 50 -2.45 -8.14 -6.60
N ARG A 51 -1.25 -8.09 -7.19
CA ARG A 51 -0.24 -7.06 -6.86
C ARG A 51 -0.64 -5.71 -7.48
N PRO A 52 -0.48 -4.59 -6.76
CA PRO A 52 -0.82 -3.27 -7.28
C PRO A 52 0.04 -2.83 -8.46
N SER A 53 1.27 -3.34 -8.59
CA SER A 53 2.12 -3.17 -9.79
C SER A 53 1.60 -3.87 -11.04
N GLY A 54 0.65 -4.81 -10.90
CA GLY A 54 0.20 -5.69 -11.97
C GLY A 54 1.13 -6.87 -12.24
N GLU A 55 2.20 -7.05 -11.47
CA GLU A 55 3.04 -8.24 -11.55
C GLU A 55 2.28 -9.50 -11.13
N ALA A 56 2.56 -10.61 -11.81
CA ALA A 56 1.99 -11.91 -11.50
C ALA A 56 2.94 -12.75 -10.65
N GLY A 57 2.39 -13.47 -9.67
CA GLY A 57 3.13 -14.44 -8.86
C GLY A 57 2.73 -14.42 -7.38
N ALA A 58 3.25 -15.39 -6.61
CA ALA A 58 2.99 -15.49 -5.18
C ALA A 58 3.51 -14.26 -4.42
N TRP A 59 2.80 -13.82 -3.38
CA TRP A 59 3.31 -12.80 -2.48
C TRP A 59 4.45 -13.37 -1.65
N THR A 60 5.58 -12.66 -1.63
CA THR A 60 6.67 -12.91 -0.67
C THR A 60 6.89 -11.64 0.12
N LEU A 61 7.59 -11.72 1.26
CA LEU A 61 7.92 -10.54 2.06
C LEU A 61 8.70 -9.51 1.23
N GLU A 62 9.68 -9.98 0.45
CA GLU A 62 10.49 -9.13 -0.44
C GLU A 62 9.63 -8.40 -1.48
N VAL A 63 8.68 -9.11 -2.12
CA VAL A 63 7.75 -8.51 -3.08
C VAL A 63 6.83 -7.52 -2.38
N PHE A 64 6.30 -7.88 -1.22
CA PHE A 64 5.42 -7.00 -0.44
C PHE A 64 6.11 -5.69 -0.06
N GLU A 65 7.33 -5.76 0.43
CA GLU A 65 8.15 -4.59 0.74
C GLU A 65 8.50 -3.77 -0.51
N ALA A 66 8.81 -4.43 -1.63
CA ALA A 66 9.09 -3.78 -2.90
C ALA A 66 7.87 -3.01 -3.44
N GLU A 67 6.69 -3.61 -3.38
CA GLU A 67 5.41 -2.99 -3.79
C GLU A 67 5.09 -1.76 -2.91
N LEU A 68 5.21 -1.90 -1.58
CA LEU A 68 5.01 -0.77 -0.66
C LEU A 68 6.01 0.36 -0.92
N ARG A 69 7.28 0.01 -1.18
CA ARG A 69 8.32 0.99 -1.51
C ARG A 69 8.04 1.69 -2.84
N ALA A 70 7.54 0.97 -3.84
CA ALA A 70 7.17 1.54 -5.14
C ALA A 70 5.97 2.50 -5.02
N ILE A 71 4.94 2.14 -4.24
CA ILE A 71 3.79 3.00 -3.97
C ILE A 71 4.25 4.27 -3.24
N ASN A 72 5.06 4.13 -2.19
CA ASN A 72 5.59 5.28 -1.46
C ASN A 72 6.47 6.17 -2.35
N ALA A 73 7.36 5.59 -3.16
CA ALA A 73 8.20 6.35 -4.10
C ALA A 73 7.35 7.08 -5.16
N SER A 74 6.26 6.48 -5.64
CA SER A 74 5.31 7.11 -6.55
C SER A 74 4.61 8.31 -5.88
N HIS A 75 4.25 8.18 -4.60
CA HIS A 75 3.68 9.26 -3.81
C HIS A 75 4.70 10.38 -3.55
N ASP A 76 5.93 10.04 -3.17
CA ASP A 76 7.04 10.99 -2.96
C ASP A 76 7.37 11.78 -4.24
N ALA A 77 7.38 11.13 -5.41
CA ALA A 77 7.59 11.81 -6.68
C ALA A 77 6.47 12.82 -6.97
N ALA A 78 5.21 12.44 -6.73
CA ALA A 78 4.08 13.36 -6.87
C ALA A 78 4.13 14.52 -5.85
N HIS A 79 4.67 14.28 -4.65
CA HIS A 79 4.96 15.33 -3.67
C HIS A 79 6.07 16.28 -4.14
N ALA A 80 7.11 15.78 -4.79
CA ALA A 80 8.19 16.61 -5.33
C ALA A 80 7.72 17.50 -6.51
N GLU A 81 6.78 17.02 -7.33
CA GLU A 81 6.20 17.80 -8.45
C GLU A 81 5.14 18.82 -8.02
N HIS A 82 4.41 18.58 -6.91
CA HIS A 82 3.39 19.51 -6.38
C HIS A 82 3.83 20.32 -5.16
N GLY A 83 5.07 20.13 -4.70
CA GLY A 83 5.72 20.99 -3.73
C GLY A 83 6.14 22.31 -4.37
N ILE A 84 5.33 23.35 -4.21
CA ILE A 84 5.89 24.69 -4.06
C ILE A 84 6.92 24.56 -2.94
N GLY A 85 8.20 24.64 -3.32
CA GLY A 85 9.31 24.59 -2.39
C GLY A 85 9.18 25.65 -1.31
N ALA A 86 9.68 25.30 -0.13
CA ALA A 86 10.32 26.15 0.88
C ALA A 86 9.83 27.59 1.05
#